data_AF-A0A445EUB0-F1
#
_entry.id   AF-A0A445EUB0-F1
#
_cell.length_a   1.000
_cell.length_b   1.000
_cell.length_c   1.000
_cell.angle_alpha   90.00
_cell.angle_beta   90.00
_cell.angle_gamma   90.00
#
_symmetry.space_group_name_H-M   'P 1'
#
loop_
_entity.id
_entity.type
_entity.pdbx_description
1 polymer ?
#
loop_
_entity_poly.entity_id
_entity_poly.type
_entity_poly.pdbx_seq_one_letter_code
_entity_poly.pdbx_strand_id
1 'polypeptide(L)'
;MGVSGGEEGSHNGPSLMPGGSFEAFKYIEDILLKVAAQVPDSGPCVTYVGKGGSGNFVKMIHNGIAYGDMQLIAEAYDVLKLVGKLSNEDLHNAFAEWNKGELRSFLIEITADIFGIKDGKGDGYLVHKVLDKTGMKGTCKWTVQQAAELSVGMNLIRAKSMEKGWDLKLGELARIWKGGCIIRAIFLDRIKKAYDRNPNLANLLVDPEFAKEIIDRQSAWRRIVCLAINSGISTSGMSLSLAYFDTLQKGKITG
;
A
#
# COMPACT_ATOMS: atom_id res chain seq x y z
N MET A 1 -12.73 8.49 -13.30
CA MET A 1 -12.89 8.19 -11.87
C MET A 1 -12.19 6.89 -11.58
N GLY A 2 -11.31 6.87 -10.58
CA GLY A 2 -10.73 5.61 -10.12
C GLY A 2 -11.71 4.80 -9.29
N VAL A 3 -11.73 3.48 -9.49
CA VAL A 3 -12.56 2.53 -8.71
C VAL A 3 -11.66 1.39 -8.23
N SER A 4 -11.69 1.04 -6.96
CA SER A 4 -10.89 -0.04 -6.36
C SER A 4 -11.78 -0.94 -5.50
N GLY A 5 -11.47 -2.24 -5.46
CA GLY A 5 -12.25 -3.24 -4.68
C GLY A 5 -12.48 -4.59 -5.37
N GLY A 6 -12.16 -4.70 -6.66
CA GLY A 6 -12.46 -5.91 -7.42
C GLY A 6 -13.96 -6.12 -7.62
N GLU A 7 -14.36 -7.33 -7.97
CA GLU A 7 -15.77 -7.68 -8.19
C GLU A 7 -16.57 -7.58 -6.90
N GLU A 8 -16.05 -8.16 -5.81
CA GLU A 8 -16.69 -8.13 -4.50
C GLU A 8 -16.85 -6.70 -3.96
N GLY A 9 -15.79 -5.89 -4.03
CA GLY A 9 -15.88 -4.47 -3.64
C GLY A 9 -16.84 -3.69 -4.55
N SER A 10 -16.97 -4.03 -5.83
CA SER A 10 -17.96 -3.40 -6.71
C SER A 10 -19.40 -3.73 -6.31
N HIS A 11 -19.63 -4.88 -5.69
CA HIS A 11 -20.94 -5.30 -5.19
C HIS A 11 -21.25 -4.72 -3.80
N ASN A 12 -20.26 -4.74 -2.89
CA ASN A 12 -20.46 -4.46 -1.47
C ASN A 12 -20.02 -3.06 -1.02
N GLY A 13 -19.26 -2.35 -1.85
CA GLY A 13 -18.78 -1.01 -1.56
C GLY A 13 -17.31 -0.81 -1.98
N PRO A 14 -17.04 -0.09 -3.07
CA PRO A 14 -15.67 0.15 -3.52
C PRO A 14 -15.11 1.44 -2.90
N SER A 15 -13.80 1.63 -3.05
CA SER A 15 -13.18 2.95 -2.89
C SER A 15 -13.25 3.71 -4.22
N LEU A 16 -13.75 4.95 -4.17
CA LEU A 16 -14.05 5.78 -5.34
C LEU A 16 -13.23 7.07 -5.32
N MET A 17 -12.58 7.35 -6.45
CA MET A 17 -11.67 8.48 -6.63
C MET A 17 -12.13 9.35 -7.83
N PRO A 18 -13.27 10.06 -7.73
CA PRO A 18 -13.74 10.94 -8.78
C PRO A 18 -12.83 12.17 -8.92
N GLY A 19 -12.46 12.47 -10.16
CA GLY A 19 -11.80 13.73 -10.54
C GLY A 19 -12.35 14.21 -11.88
N GLY A 20 -12.23 15.49 -12.17
CA GLY A 20 -12.82 16.12 -13.35
C GLY A 20 -13.55 17.42 -13.00
N SER A 21 -14.70 17.68 -13.64
CA SER A 21 -15.57 18.80 -13.27
C SER A 21 -16.17 18.57 -11.89
N PHE A 22 -16.14 19.62 -11.05
CA PHE A 22 -16.73 19.58 -9.73
C PHE A 22 -18.26 19.56 -9.80
N GLU A 23 -18.82 20.29 -10.77
CA GLU A 23 -20.25 20.33 -11.08
C GLU A 23 -20.74 18.93 -11.47
N ALA A 24 -20.02 18.24 -12.36
CA ALA A 24 -20.32 16.86 -12.73
C ALA A 24 -20.28 15.91 -11.52
N PHE A 25 -19.31 16.08 -10.62
CA PHE A 25 -19.27 15.32 -9.37
C PHE A 25 -20.49 15.59 -8.49
N LYS A 26 -20.94 16.84 -8.36
CA LYS A 26 -22.13 17.20 -7.58
C LYS A 26 -23.42 16.54 -8.07
N TYR A 27 -23.58 16.33 -9.38
CA TYR A 27 -24.73 15.60 -9.91
C TYR A 27 -24.78 14.12 -9.53
N ILE A 28 -23.63 13.52 -9.18
CA ILE A 28 -23.52 12.08 -8.87
C ILE A 28 -23.12 11.81 -7.42
N GLU A 29 -22.83 12.84 -6.63
CA GLU A 29 -22.28 12.75 -5.27
C GLU A 29 -23.12 11.84 -4.38
N ASP A 30 -24.44 12.03 -4.34
CA ASP A 30 -25.36 11.23 -3.52
C ASP A 30 -25.32 9.75 -3.85
N ILE A 31 -25.16 9.40 -5.13
CA ILE A 31 -25.04 8.01 -5.57
C ILE A 31 -23.71 7.46 -5.10
N LEU A 32 -22.61 8.19 -5.35
CA LEU A 32 -21.27 7.75 -4.98
C LEU A 32 -21.12 7.57 -3.46
N LEU A 33 -21.70 8.46 -2.66
CA LEU A 33 -21.68 8.37 -1.19
C LEU A 33 -22.38 7.10 -0.67
N LYS A 34 -23.50 6.71 -1.30
CA LYS A 34 -24.29 5.53 -0.91
C LYS A 34 -23.65 4.22 -1.35
N VAL A 35 -23.04 4.19 -2.53
CA VAL A 35 -22.46 2.95 -3.07
C VAL A 35 -21.02 2.71 -2.60
N ALA A 36 -20.29 3.72 -2.13
CA ALA A 36 -18.93 3.54 -1.63
C ALA A 36 -18.89 2.66 -0.36
N ALA A 37 -17.75 2.01 -0.13
CA ALA A 37 -17.49 1.35 1.15
C ALA A 37 -17.71 2.32 2.32
N GLN A 38 -18.34 1.85 3.40
CA GLN A 38 -18.56 2.64 4.60
C GLN A 38 -17.57 2.18 5.67
N VAL A 39 -16.76 3.10 6.19
CA VAL A 39 -15.82 2.80 7.28
C VAL A 39 -16.32 3.49 8.55
N PRO A 40 -16.50 2.74 9.67
CA PRO A 40 -16.87 3.32 10.96
C PRO A 40 -16.00 4.54 11.31
N ASP A 41 -16.64 5.59 11.82
CA ASP A 41 -16.03 6.86 12.24
C ASP A 41 -15.32 7.66 11.14
N SER A 42 -15.26 7.15 9.91
CA SER A 42 -14.54 7.75 8.78
C SER A 42 -15.45 8.08 7.59
N GLY A 43 -16.66 7.53 7.59
CA GLY A 43 -17.66 7.75 6.55
C GLY A 43 -17.36 7.00 5.25
N PRO A 44 -17.97 7.44 4.13
CA PRO A 44 -17.89 6.75 2.86
C PRO A 44 -16.51 6.91 2.22
N CYS A 45 -16.00 5.84 1.61
CA CYS A 45 -14.72 5.77 0.90
C CYS A 45 -14.77 6.44 -0.49
N VAL A 46 -15.26 7.69 -0.51
CA VAL A 46 -15.28 8.57 -1.68
C VAL A 46 -15.00 10.01 -1.26
N THR A 47 -14.35 10.75 -2.15
CA THR A 47 -14.19 12.21 -2.07
C THR A 47 -13.91 12.77 -3.45
N TYR A 48 -14.28 14.03 -3.72
CA TYR A 48 -13.81 14.70 -4.92
C TYR A 48 -12.30 14.90 -4.84
N VAL A 49 -11.57 14.20 -5.70
CA VAL A 49 -10.10 14.19 -5.68
C VAL A 49 -9.55 15.52 -6.18
N GLY A 50 -10.04 16.02 -7.31
CA GLY A 50 -9.57 17.27 -7.90
C GLY A 50 -9.92 17.40 -9.38
N LYS A 51 -9.33 18.40 -10.02
CA LYS A 51 -9.60 18.73 -11.43
C LYS A 51 -9.02 17.70 -12.40
N GLY A 52 -9.53 17.70 -13.63
CA GLY A 52 -8.97 16.92 -14.75
C GLY A 52 -8.79 15.42 -14.44
N GLY A 53 -7.63 14.87 -14.81
CA GLY A 53 -7.31 13.45 -14.65
C GLY A 53 -6.90 13.01 -13.23
N SER A 54 -7.05 13.86 -12.21
CA SER A 54 -6.54 13.63 -10.85
C SER A 54 -7.03 12.32 -10.23
N GLY A 55 -8.32 11.99 -10.34
CA GLY A 55 -8.88 10.76 -9.81
C GLY A 55 -8.28 9.49 -10.42
N ASN A 56 -8.01 9.50 -11.72
CA ASN A 56 -7.34 8.38 -12.40
C ASN A 56 -5.86 8.30 -11.98
N PHE A 57 -5.20 9.44 -11.81
CA PHE A 57 -3.81 9.51 -11.34
C PHE A 57 -3.67 8.95 -9.91
N VAL A 58 -4.54 9.35 -8.99
CA VAL A 58 -4.56 8.81 -7.62
C VAL A 58 -4.80 7.30 -7.63
N LYS A 59 -5.68 6.79 -8.52
CA LYS A 59 -5.89 5.34 -8.66
C LYS A 59 -4.68 4.61 -9.22
N MET A 60 -3.93 5.22 -10.14
CA MET A 60 -2.67 4.68 -10.64
C MET A 60 -1.64 4.55 -9.51
N ILE A 61 -1.52 5.57 -8.66
CA ILE A 61 -0.61 5.51 -7.49
C ILE A 61 -1.07 4.47 -6.48
N HIS A 62 -2.37 4.41 -6.15
CA HIS A 62 -2.94 3.36 -5.30
C HIS A 62 -2.53 1.96 -5.79
N ASN A 63 -2.64 1.69 -7.10
CA ASN A 63 -2.25 0.41 -7.66
C ASN A 63 -0.76 0.14 -7.44
N GLY A 64 0.11 1.15 -7.63
CA GLY A 64 1.54 1.01 -7.36
C GLY A 64 1.85 0.66 -5.91
N ILE A 65 1.16 1.29 -4.96
CA ILE A 65 1.28 0.97 -3.54
C ILE A 65 0.91 -0.50 -3.31
N ALA A 66 -0.19 -0.98 -3.91
CA ALA A 66 -0.61 -2.38 -3.79
C ALA A 66 0.46 -3.37 -4.28
N TYR A 67 1.13 -3.07 -5.39
CA TYR A 67 2.24 -3.90 -5.89
C TYR A 67 3.46 -3.84 -4.97
N GLY A 68 3.78 -2.68 -4.40
CA GLY A 68 4.83 -2.53 -3.40
C GLY A 68 4.56 -3.39 -2.17
N ASP A 69 3.34 -3.33 -1.63
CA ASP A 69 2.92 -4.10 -0.47
C ASP A 69 3.00 -5.62 -0.77
N MET A 70 2.48 -6.07 -1.92
CA MET A 70 2.58 -7.46 -2.35
C MET A 70 4.03 -7.94 -2.48
N GLN A 71 4.92 -7.11 -3.04
CA GLN A 71 6.34 -7.44 -3.17
C GLN A 71 7.02 -7.54 -1.81
N LEU A 72 6.75 -6.62 -0.88
CA LEU A 72 7.31 -6.66 0.47
C LEU A 72 6.81 -7.90 1.26
N ILE A 73 5.55 -8.26 1.09
CA ILE A 73 4.97 -9.49 1.66
C ILE A 73 5.64 -10.74 1.07
N ALA A 74 5.83 -10.78 -0.25
CA ALA A 74 6.52 -11.89 -0.92
C ALA A 74 7.98 -12.04 -0.45
N GLU A 75 8.70 -10.92 -0.29
CA GLU A 75 10.08 -10.93 0.23
C GLU A 75 10.12 -11.41 1.69
N ALA A 76 9.16 -11.00 2.53
CA ALA A 76 9.05 -11.51 3.89
C ALA A 76 8.78 -13.02 3.91
N TYR A 77 7.88 -13.49 3.05
CA TYR A 77 7.62 -14.92 2.86
C TYR A 77 8.89 -15.68 2.45
N ASP A 78 9.63 -15.21 1.44
CA ASP A 78 10.84 -15.87 0.95
C ASP A 78 11.90 -15.98 2.04
N VAL A 79 12.11 -14.92 2.82
CA VAL A 79 13.06 -14.95 3.94
C VAL A 79 12.61 -15.96 5.00
N LEU A 80 11.35 -15.92 5.43
CA LEU A 80 10.83 -16.85 6.44
C LEU A 80 10.87 -18.31 5.95
N LYS A 81 10.53 -18.56 4.69
CA LYS A 81 10.48 -19.89 4.10
C LYS A 81 11.85 -20.46 3.82
N LEU A 82 12.71 -19.71 3.13
CA LEU A 82 13.97 -20.20 2.59
C LEU A 82 15.11 -20.09 3.59
N VAL A 83 15.14 -19.02 4.40
CA VAL A 83 16.16 -18.83 5.45
C VAL A 83 15.65 -19.36 6.78
N GLY A 84 14.44 -18.97 7.19
CA GLY A 84 13.84 -19.40 8.46
C GLY A 84 13.38 -20.87 8.47
N LYS A 85 13.25 -21.51 7.30
CA LYS A 85 12.78 -22.89 7.15
C LYS A 85 11.38 -23.15 7.71
N LEU A 86 10.54 -22.11 7.76
CA LEU A 86 9.17 -22.22 8.27
C LEU A 86 8.31 -23.15 7.38
N SER A 87 7.47 -23.95 8.02
CA SER A 87 6.42 -24.70 7.34
C SER A 87 5.29 -23.77 6.87
N ASN A 88 4.36 -24.27 6.04
CA ASN A 88 3.19 -23.47 5.67
C ASN A 88 2.29 -23.16 6.87
N GLU A 89 2.23 -24.07 7.84
CA GLU A 89 1.49 -23.85 9.08
C GLU A 89 2.14 -22.74 9.92
N ASP A 90 3.48 -22.75 10.03
CA ASP A 90 4.20 -21.66 10.70
C ASP A 90 3.99 -20.31 10.00
N LEU A 91 4.02 -20.29 8.67
CA LEU A 91 3.77 -19.09 7.87
C LEU A 91 2.32 -18.60 8.06
N HIS A 92 1.33 -19.49 7.99
CA HIS A 92 -0.06 -19.16 8.27
C HIS A 92 -0.20 -18.51 9.65
N ASN A 93 0.35 -19.16 10.69
CA ASN A 93 0.29 -18.67 12.07
C ASN A 93 1.00 -17.32 12.24
N ALA A 94 2.17 -17.14 11.62
CA ALA A 94 2.93 -15.89 11.69
C ALA A 94 2.16 -14.72 11.06
N PHE A 95 1.62 -14.89 9.84
CA PHE A 95 0.85 -13.83 9.17
C PHE A 95 -0.50 -13.59 9.84
N ALA A 96 -1.15 -14.63 10.37
CA ALA A 96 -2.36 -14.47 11.18
C ALA A 96 -2.10 -13.66 12.45
N GLU A 97 -0.95 -13.86 13.10
CA GLU A 97 -0.55 -13.06 14.26
C GLU A 97 -0.19 -11.62 13.90
N TRP A 98 0.55 -11.40 12.80
CA TRP A 98 0.84 -10.05 12.29
C TRP A 98 -0.45 -9.27 11.98
N ASN A 99 -1.48 -9.96 11.49
CA ASN A 99 -2.77 -9.34 11.18
C ASN A 99 -3.58 -8.91 12.43
N LYS A 100 -3.18 -9.33 13.63
CA LYS A 100 -3.79 -8.85 14.89
C LYS A 100 -3.14 -7.56 15.40
N GLY A 101 -1.96 -7.23 14.88
CA GLY A 101 -1.17 -6.07 15.30
C GLY A 101 -1.23 -4.89 14.34
N GLU A 102 -0.12 -4.17 14.26
CA GLU A 102 0.02 -2.96 13.45
C GLU A 102 -0.01 -3.20 11.94
N LEU A 103 0.30 -4.42 11.49
CA LEU A 103 0.26 -4.83 10.10
C LEU A 103 -1.14 -5.26 9.65
N ARG A 104 -2.15 -5.12 10.51
CA ARG A 104 -3.54 -5.47 10.19
C ARG A 104 -4.00 -4.83 8.89
N SER A 105 -4.18 -5.67 7.88
CA SER A 105 -4.48 -5.26 6.51
C SER A 105 -5.07 -6.42 5.71
N PHE A 106 -5.82 -6.08 4.67
CA PHE A 106 -6.42 -7.10 3.82
C PHE A 106 -5.37 -7.99 3.13
N LEU A 107 -4.24 -7.41 2.69
CA LEU A 107 -3.19 -8.20 2.02
C LEU A 107 -2.52 -9.20 2.97
N ILE A 108 -2.31 -8.84 4.24
CA ILE A 108 -1.78 -9.77 5.25
C ILE A 108 -2.80 -10.86 5.60
N GLU A 109 -4.08 -10.48 5.73
CA GLU A 109 -5.19 -11.42 5.95
C GLU A 109 -5.24 -12.51 4.87
N ILE A 110 -5.38 -12.12 3.60
CA ILE A 110 -5.47 -13.10 2.51
C ILE A 110 -4.18 -13.92 2.36
N THR A 111 -3.02 -13.34 2.72
CA THR A 111 -1.74 -14.07 2.69
C THR A 111 -1.74 -15.18 3.73
N ALA A 112 -2.23 -14.92 4.95
CA ALA A 112 -2.39 -15.94 5.96
C ALA A 112 -3.33 -17.05 5.46
N ASP A 113 -4.49 -16.69 4.91
CA ASP A 113 -5.46 -17.65 4.39
C ASP A 113 -4.86 -18.52 3.27
N ILE A 114 -4.15 -17.92 2.32
CA ILE A 114 -3.51 -18.63 1.20
C ILE A 114 -2.58 -19.74 1.67
N PHE A 115 -1.81 -19.54 2.75
CA PHE A 115 -0.92 -20.57 3.27
C PHE A 115 -1.66 -21.80 3.81
N GLY A 116 -2.91 -21.63 4.24
CA GLY A 116 -3.78 -22.71 4.74
C GLY A 116 -4.51 -23.50 3.64
N ILE A 117 -4.50 -23.03 2.39
CA ILE A 117 -5.24 -23.68 1.30
C ILE A 117 -4.50 -24.94 0.83
N LYS A 118 -5.09 -26.11 1.07
CA LYS A 118 -4.62 -27.39 0.53
C LYS A 118 -4.90 -27.49 -0.96
N ASP A 119 -4.03 -28.20 -1.68
CA ASP A 119 -4.30 -28.51 -3.09
C ASP A 119 -5.47 -29.48 -3.19
N GLY A 120 -6.46 -29.15 -4.01
CA GLY A 120 -7.63 -30.00 -4.25
C GLY A 120 -7.36 -31.14 -5.24
N LYS A 121 -6.19 -31.15 -5.90
CA LYS A 121 -5.83 -32.11 -6.96
C LYS A 121 -4.63 -33.01 -6.60
N GLY A 122 -4.07 -32.87 -5.40
CA GLY A 122 -2.90 -33.63 -4.98
C GLY A 122 -2.44 -33.25 -3.58
N ASP A 123 -1.27 -33.77 -3.19
CA ASP A 123 -0.69 -33.50 -1.89
C ASP A 123 -0.02 -32.11 -1.82
N GLY A 124 -0.09 -31.54 -0.61
CA GLY A 124 0.53 -30.26 -0.27
C GLY A 124 -0.44 -29.08 -0.31
N TYR A 125 0.11 -27.90 -0.53
CA TYR A 125 -0.63 -26.63 -0.48
C TYR A 125 -0.72 -26.02 -1.88
N LEU A 126 -1.85 -25.38 -2.16
CA LEU A 126 -2.14 -24.80 -3.48
C LEU A 126 -1.08 -23.78 -3.90
N VAL A 127 -0.59 -22.97 -2.97
CA VAL A 127 0.45 -21.94 -3.22
C VAL A 127 1.72 -22.52 -3.86
N HIS A 128 2.08 -23.77 -3.56
CA HIS A 128 3.25 -24.45 -4.14
C HIS A 128 3.01 -25.06 -5.52
N LYS A 129 1.77 -25.01 -6.01
CA LYS A 129 1.37 -25.50 -7.34
C LYS A 129 1.09 -24.35 -8.31
N VAL A 130 1.04 -23.11 -7.81
CA VAL A 130 0.90 -21.92 -8.65
C VAL A 130 2.21 -21.70 -9.39
N LEU A 131 2.14 -21.47 -10.70
CA LEU A 131 3.32 -21.13 -11.48
C LEU A 131 3.85 -19.75 -11.03
N ASP A 132 5.15 -19.69 -10.74
CA ASP A 132 5.86 -18.46 -10.33
C ASP A 132 6.07 -17.48 -11.50
N LYS A 133 4.96 -17.09 -12.15
CA LYS A 133 4.91 -16.06 -13.18
C LYS A 133 3.86 -15.03 -12.81
N THR A 134 4.30 -13.80 -12.57
CA THR A 134 3.41 -12.70 -12.24
C THR A 134 2.81 -12.09 -13.50
N GLY A 135 1.49 -11.94 -13.52
CA GLY A 135 0.79 -11.16 -14.53
C GLY A 135 0.76 -9.68 -14.14
N MET A 136 1.22 -8.79 -15.02
CA MET A 136 1.13 -7.34 -14.81
C MET A 136 0.21 -6.70 -15.86
N LYS A 137 -0.88 -6.07 -15.42
CA LYS A 137 -1.73 -5.25 -16.31
C LYS A 137 -1.05 -3.91 -16.59
N GLY A 138 -1.32 -3.29 -17.74
CA GLY A 138 -0.63 -2.08 -18.23
C GLY A 138 -0.57 -0.90 -17.23
N THR A 139 -1.56 -0.76 -16.35
CA THR A 139 -1.57 0.23 -15.27
C THR A 139 -0.39 0.09 -14.30
N CYS A 140 0.16 -1.11 -14.14
CA CYS A 140 1.32 -1.37 -13.29
C CYS A 140 2.63 -0.91 -13.96
N LYS A 141 2.75 -1.07 -15.28
CA LYS A 141 3.94 -0.61 -16.02
C LYS A 141 4.14 0.89 -15.84
N TRP A 142 3.05 1.66 -15.89
CA TRP A 142 3.08 3.09 -15.65
C TRP A 142 3.52 3.43 -14.23
N THR A 143 3.03 2.72 -13.21
CA THR A 143 3.45 3.03 -11.84
C THR A 143 4.86 2.57 -11.51
N VAL A 144 5.34 1.44 -12.06
CA VAL A 144 6.74 1.02 -11.88
C VAL A 144 7.70 1.99 -12.58
N GLN A 145 7.35 2.47 -13.79
CA GLN A 145 8.11 3.52 -14.47
C GLN A 145 8.15 4.80 -13.63
N GLN A 146 7.01 5.25 -13.10
CA GLN A 146 6.93 6.48 -12.29
C GLN A 146 7.52 6.31 -10.87
N ALA A 147 7.44 5.12 -10.28
CA ALA A 147 7.96 4.82 -8.94
C ALA A 147 9.48 4.64 -8.94
N ALA A 148 10.04 4.06 -10.00
CA ALA A 148 11.49 4.01 -10.23
C ALA A 148 12.08 5.41 -10.40
N GLU A 149 11.31 6.38 -10.89
CA GLU A 149 11.77 7.75 -11.10
C GLU A 149 11.61 8.67 -9.87
N LEU A 150 10.62 8.46 -8.98
CA LEU A 150 10.22 9.54 -8.04
C LEU A 150 9.99 9.18 -6.56
N SER A 151 10.13 7.91 -6.15
CA SER A 151 10.15 7.47 -4.73
C SER A 151 9.06 8.03 -3.77
N VAL A 152 8.22 7.11 -3.28
CA VAL A 152 7.15 7.26 -2.25
C VAL A 152 5.81 7.82 -2.75
N GLY A 153 4.77 6.99 -2.68
CA GLY A 153 3.45 7.24 -3.27
C GLY A 153 2.80 8.58 -2.89
N MET A 154 2.78 8.94 -1.61
CA MET A 154 2.17 10.22 -1.18
C MET A 154 2.96 11.45 -1.63
N ASN A 155 4.29 11.36 -1.71
CA ASN A 155 5.13 12.46 -2.20
C ASN A 155 4.90 12.71 -3.69
N LEU A 156 4.75 11.64 -4.46
CA LEU A 156 4.44 11.72 -5.89
C LEU A 156 3.06 12.34 -6.13
N ILE A 157 2.07 12.00 -5.31
CA ILE A 157 0.76 12.67 -5.35
C ILE A 157 0.88 14.16 -5.05
N ARG A 158 1.65 14.54 -4.02
CA ARG A 158 1.88 15.96 -3.70
C ARG A 158 2.57 16.69 -4.84
N ALA A 159 3.67 16.15 -5.35
CA ALA A 159 4.45 16.75 -6.42
C ALA A 159 3.58 16.97 -7.66
N LYS A 160 2.79 15.96 -8.06
CA LYS A 160 1.89 16.09 -9.20
C LYS A 160 0.74 17.06 -8.95
N SER A 161 0.22 17.08 -7.72
CA SER A 161 -0.79 18.06 -7.30
C SER A 161 -0.29 19.49 -7.45
N MET A 162 0.95 19.77 -7.03
CA MET A 162 1.58 21.09 -7.18
C MET A 162 1.83 21.42 -8.65
N GLU A 163 2.39 20.50 -9.43
CA GLU A 163 2.65 20.68 -10.87
C GLU A 163 1.37 21.02 -11.65
N LYS A 164 0.26 20.37 -11.30
CA LYS A 164 -1.02 20.51 -12.03
C LYS A 164 -2.01 21.48 -11.37
N GLY A 165 -1.68 22.07 -10.22
CA GLY A 165 -2.58 22.92 -9.46
C GLY A 165 -3.88 22.20 -9.05
N TRP A 166 -3.80 20.92 -8.67
CA TRP A 166 -4.97 20.12 -8.31
C TRP A 166 -5.43 20.28 -6.86
N ASP A 167 -4.57 20.81 -5.97
CA ASP A 167 -4.85 20.99 -4.54
C ASP A 167 -5.36 19.72 -3.83
N LEU A 168 -4.76 18.57 -4.17
CA LEU A 168 -5.12 17.27 -3.61
C LEU A 168 -4.92 17.22 -2.09
N LYS A 169 -5.96 16.78 -1.37
CA LYS A 169 -5.94 16.62 0.09
C LYS A 169 -5.48 15.22 0.47
N LEU A 170 -4.19 15.05 0.76
CA LEU A 170 -3.58 13.74 1.01
C LEU A 170 -4.19 12.98 2.20
N GLY A 171 -4.60 13.67 3.25
CA GLY A 171 -5.34 13.06 4.38
C GLY A 171 -6.68 12.45 3.95
N GLU A 172 -7.42 13.12 3.06
CA GLU A 172 -8.66 12.60 2.49
C GLU A 172 -8.40 11.40 1.57
N LEU A 173 -7.29 11.39 0.82
CA LEU A 173 -6.91 10.22 0.03
C LEU A 173 -6.61 9.01 0.92
N ALA A 174 -5.89 9.21 2.03
CA ALA A 174 -5.67 8.16 3.01
C ALA A 174 -6.99 7.65 3.62
N ARG A 175 -7.93 8.56 3.92
CA ARG A 175 -9.26 8.23 4.46
C ARG A 175 -10.05 7.33 3.52
N ILE A 176 -10.14 7.67 2.23
CA ILE A 176 -10.94 6.87 1.28
C ILE A 176 -10.29 5.52 0.93
N TRP A 177 -9.00 5.32 1.23
CA TRP A 177 -8.33 4.03 1.08
C TRP A 177 -8.49 3.11 2.30
N LYS A 178 -9.07 3.59 3.41
CA LYS A 178 -9.28 2.76 4.61
C LYS A 178 -10.23 1.58 4.41
N GLY A 179 -11.05 1.61 3.36
CA GLY A 179 -12.06 0.60 3.07
C GLY A 179 -12.30 0.47 1.57
N GLY A 180 -12.92 -0.65 1.17
CA GLY A 180 -13.33 -0.92 -0.21
C GLY A 180 -12.19 -1.16 -1.20
N CYS A 181 -10.92 -0.92 -0.87
CA CYS A 181 -9.79 -1.13 -1.76
C CYS A 181 -8.85 -2.26 -1.31
N ILE A 182 -7.88 -2.62 -2.14
CA ILE A 182 -6.93 -3.72 -1.86
C ILE A 182 -5.92 -3.34 -0.78
N ILE A 183 -5.46 -2.09 -0.74
CA ILE A 183 -4.45 -1.63 0.23
C ILE A 183 -5.04 -1.25 1.60
N ARG A 184 -6.31 -1.61 1.86
CA ARG A 184 -7.00 -1.23 3.09
C ARG A 184 -6.29 -1.84 4.30
N ALA A 185 -5.95 -0.98 5.26
CA ALA A 185 -5.16 -1.33 6.44
C ALA A 185 -5.43 -0.37 7.59
N ILE A 186 -5.25 -0.83 8.83
CA ILE A 186 -5.28 0.06 10.01
C ILE A 186 -4.19 1.14 9.92
N PHE A 187 -3.11 0.86 9.19
CA PHE A 187 -2.00 1.79 8.96
C PHE A 187 -2.44 3.12 8.32
N LEU A 188 -3.48 3.11 7.48
CA LEU A 188 -3.98 4.30 6.80
C LEU A 188 -4.56 5.35 7.75
N ASP A 189 -5.02 4.94 8.93
CA ASP A 189 -5.42 5.88 9.99
C ASP A 189 -4.27 6.74 10.47
N ARG A 190 -3.08 6.16 10.54
CA ARG A 190 -1.86 6.85 10.99
C ARG A 190 -1.43 7.86 9.94
N ILE A 191 -1.52 7.50 8.66
CA ILE A 191 -1.26 8.42 7.55
C ILE A 191 -2.24 9.59 7.58
N LYS A 192 -3.54 9.32 7.75
CA LYS A 192 -4.55 10.38 7.87
C LYS A 192 -4.22 11.31 9.04
N LYS A 193 -3.95 10.76 10.23
CA LYS A 193 -3.59 11.55 11.42
C LYS A 193 -2.34 12.41 11.20
N ALA A 194 -1.32 11.92 10.49
CA ALA A 194 -0.15 12.72 10.15
C ALA A 194 -0.50 13.94 9.28
N TYR A 195 -1.39 13.77 8.30
CA TYR A 195 -1.88 14.89 7.48
C TYR A 195 -2.90 15.78 8.19
N ASP A 196 -3.65 15.27 9.16
CA ASP A 196 -4.49 16.10 10.03
C ASP A 196 -3.62 17.02 10.91
N ARG A 197 -2.49 16.50 11.43
CA ARG A 197 -1.50 17.29 12.18
C ARG A 197 -0.79 18.32 11.30
N ASN A 198 -0.38 17.92 10.09
CA ASN A 198 0.30 18.80 9.14
C ASN A 198 -0.18 18.54 7.71
N PRO A 199 -1.14 19.33 7.20
CA PRO A 199 -1.63 19.19 5.82
C PRO A 199 -0.55 19.41 4.75
N ASN A 200 0.51 20.14 5.09
CA ASN A 200 1.62 20.50 4.20
C ASN A 200 2.83 19.55 4.34
N LEU A 201 2.65 18.40 4.97
CA LEU A 201 3.73 17.46 5.25
C LEU A 201 4.48 17.04 3.97
N ALA A 202 5.79 17.32 3.96
CA ALA A 202 6.66 17.09 2.82
C ALA A 202 7.02 15.60 2.61
N ASN A 203 6.96 14.79 3.65
CA ASN A 203 7.20 13.35 3.59
C ASN A 203 6.64 12.72 4.86
N LEU A 204 6.05 11.53 4.79
CA LEU A 204 5.63 10.80 6.00
C LEU A 204 6.82 10.54 6.94
N LEU A 205 8.03 10.38 6.41
CA LEU A 205 9.25 10.18 7.20
C LEU A 205 9.67 11.40 8.03
N VAL A 206 9.08 12.58 7.80
CA VAL A 206 9.33 13.77 8.65
C VAL A 206 8.22 14.01 9.68
N ASP A 207 7.14 13.21 9.67
CA ASP A 207 6.20 13.20 10.79
C ASP A 207 6.85 12.56 12.03
N PRO A 208 6.71 13.15 13.23
CA PRO A 208 7.40 12.67 14.43
C PRO A 208 7.11 11.21 14.81
N GLU A 209 5.87 10.74 14.63
CA GLU A 209 5.49 9.37 15.00
C GLU A 209 6.11 8.35 14.04
N PHE A 210 6.05 8.63 12.74
CA PHE A 210 6.67 7.80 11.71
C PHE A 210 8.21 7.82 11.80
N ALA A 211 8.80 8.99 12.03
CA ALA A 211 10.24 9.14 12.17
C ALA A 211 10.77 8.31 13.34
N LYS A 212 10.11 8.40 14.51
CA LYS A 212 10.47 7.61 15.69
C LYS A 212 10.40 6.11 15.40
N GLU A 213 9.30 5.66 14.82
CA GLU A 213 9.11 4.24 14.52
C GLU A 213 10.16 3.67 13.57
N ILE A 214 10.52 4.42 12.53
CA ILE A 214 11.56 3.97 11.59
C ILE A 214 12.92 3.90 12.28
N ILE A 215 13.24 4.85 13.17
CA ILE A 215 14.48 4.81 13.97
C ILE A 215 14.51 3.58 14.88
N ASP A 216 13.39 3.25 15.52
CA ASP A 216 13.29 2.10 16.43
C ASP A 216 13.42 0.77 15.67
N ARG A 217 13.02 0.72 14.39
CA ARG A 217 12.99 -0.51 13.57
C ARG A 217 14.14 -0.68 12.60
N GLN A 218 14.86 0.39 12.23
CA GLN A 218 15.88 0.31 11.17
C GLN A 218 16.96 -0.75 11.46
N SER A 219 17.31 -1.00 12.72
CA SER A 219 18.28 -2.04 13.07
C SER A 219 17.77 -3.43 12.71
N ALA A 220 16.49 -3.74 12.98
CA ALA A 220 15.89 -5.01 12.58
C ALA A 220 15.78 -5.13 11.07
N TRP A 221 15.38 -4.06 10.40
CA TRP A 221 15.30 -4.00 8.95
C TRP A 221 16.65 -4.28 8.28
N ARG A 222 17.73 -3.62 8.72
CA ARG A 222 19.09 -3.87 8.23
C ARG A 222 19.51 -5.32 8.44
N ARG A 223 19.23 -5.90 9.63
CA ARG A 223 19.57 -7.30 9.90
C ARG A 223 18.90 -8.26 8.92
N ILE A 224 17.62 -8.05 8.62
CA ILE A 224 16.88 -8.91 7.68
C ILE A 224 17.42 -8.77 6.26
N VAL A 225 17.67 -7.54 5.79
CA VAL A 225 18.25 -7.31 4.47
C VAL A 225 19.63 -7.98 4.34
N CYS A 226 20.53 -7.79 5.31
CA CYS A 226 21.84 -8.43 5.30
C CYS A 226 21.75 -9.96 5.36
N LEU A 227 20.87 -10.51 6.20
CA LEU A 227 20.66 -11.94 6.31
C LEU A 227 20.19 -12.54 4.99
N ALA A 228 19.22 -11.91 4.34
CA ALA A 228 18.67 -12.36 3.07
C ALA A 228 19.73 -12.35 1.96
N ILE A 229 20.47 -11.24 1.82
CA ILE A 229 21.56 -11.10 0.84
C ILE A 229 22.62 -12.18 1.06
N ASN A 230 23.08 -12.38 2.30
CA ASN A 230 24.08 -13.41 2.62
C ASN A 230 23.57 -14.84 2.36
N SER A 231 22.26 -15.03 2.34
CA SER A 231 21.61 -16.31 2.05
C SER A 231 21.23 -16.47 0.57
N GLY A 232 21.59 -15.53 -0.29
CA GLY A 232 21.26 -15.55 -1.72
C GLY A 232 19.78 -15.28 -2.03
N ILE A 233 19.02 -14.71 -1.09
CA ILE A 233 17.60 -14.38 -1.26
C ILE A 233 17.46 -12.92 -1.70
N SER A 234 16.70 -12.68 -2.77
CA SER A 234 16.43 -11.34 -3.26
C SER A 234 15.45 -10.61 -2.36
N THR A 235 15.83 -9.41 -1.91
CA THR A 235 14.97 -8.51 -1.14
C THR A 235 14.93 -7.13 -1.79
N SER A 236 14.60 -7.08 -3.08
CA SER A 236 14.68 -5.86 -3.90
C SER A 236 13.90 -4.67 -3.30
N GLY A 237 12.67 -4.88 -2.85
CA GLY A 237 11.80 -3.88 -2.26
C GLY A 237 12.31 -3.41 -0.90
N MET A 238 12.69 -4.34 -0.02
CA MET A 238 13.26 -4.00 1.29
C MET A 238 14.60 -3.27 1.15
N SER A 239 15.48 -3.72 0.24
CA SER A 239 16.79 -3.13 -0.01
C SER A 239 16.69 -1.73 -0.63
N LEU A 240 15.83 -1.54 -1.63
CA LEU A 240 15.59 -0.22 -2.24
C LEU A 240 14.99 0.76 -1.24
N SER A 241 14.02 0.31 -0.44
CA SER A 241 13.40 1.14 0.59
C SER A 241 14.42 1.55 1.66
N LEU A 242 15.35 0.66 2.03
CA LEU A 242 16.41 0.96 3.00
C LEU A 242 17.43 1.96 2.43
N ALA A 243 17.83 1.77 1.17
CA ALA A 243 18.72 2.69 0.47
C ALA A 243 18.10 4.09 0.32
N TYR A 244 16.79 4.16 0.04
CA TYR A 244 16.05 5.42 -0.01
C TYR A 244 16.04 6.13 1.35
N PHE A 245 15.73 5.40 2.42
CA PHE A 245 15.77 5.93 3.79
C PHE A 245 17.17 6.48 4.15
N ASP A 246 18.23 5.73 3.85
CA ASP A 246 19.60 6.14 4.12
C ASP A 246 20.01 7.40 3.34
N THR A 247 19.53 7.54 2.10
CA THR A 247 19.75 8.73 1.28
C THR A 247 19.11 9.97 1.91
N LEU A 248 17.88 9.84 2.43
CA LEU A 248 17.20 10.95 3.10
C LEU A 248 17.88 11.35 4.42
N GLN A 249 18.46 10.40 5.16
CA GLN A 249 19.21 10.72 6.37
C GLN A 249 20.53 11.44 6.08
N LYS A 250 21.25 11.04 5.02
CA LYS A 250 22.52 11.69 4.63
C LYS A 250 22.35 13.17 4.33
N GLY A 251 21.21 13.57 3.76
CA GLY A 251 20.87 14.99 3.55
C GLY A 251 20.80 15.84 4.83
N LYS A 252 20.72 15.22 6.02
CA LYS A 252 20.83 15.90 7.33
C LYS A 252 22.25 15.90 7.93
N ILE A 253 23.16 15.09 7.40
CA ILE A 253 24.56 14.96 7.88
C ILE A 253 25.51 15.84 7.07
N THR A 254 25.14 16.19 5.83
CA THR A 254 25.95 17.02 4.92
C THR A 254 25.38 18.42 4.66
N GLY A 255 24.51 18.92 5.54
CA GLY A 255 23.86 20.24 5.44
C GLY A 255 23.92 21.01 6.74
#